data_AF-A0A5B0QL26-F1
#
_entry.id   AF-A0A5B0QL26-F1
#
_cell.length_a   1.000
_cell.length_b   1.000
_cell.length_c   1.000
_cell.angle_alpha   90.00
_cell.angle_beta   90.00
_cell.angle_gamma   90.00
#
_symmetry.space_group_name_H-M   'P 1'
#
loop_
_entity.id
_entity.type
_entity.pdbx_description
1 polymer ?
#
loop_
_entity_poly.entity_id
_entity_poly.type
_entity_poly.pdbx_seq_one_letter_code
_entity_poly.pdbx_strand_id
1 'polypeptide(L)'
;MATTPTPTLVLDPILSITINNNEDQTHATGEKKEKRKKGPTYQEHEDAQICCSWIEVSKDPKSGPIKQPAQTRPVTRRVDPTHLDPEAKAFVQEANQEACIMKDMALSQANIASQLKRQNNIYQSQTQTMQTMANTEIMNKDLSGLDEVTQEFYRLQREQIMLKL
;
A
#
# COMPACT_ATOMS: atom_id res chain seq x y z
N MET A 1 -41.43 26.00 1.29
CA MET A 1 -40.72 25.15 0.32
C MET A 1 -39.24 25.32 0.58
N ALA A 2 -38.60 24.34 1.23
CA ALA A 2 -37.19 24.43 1.61
C ALA A 2 -36.35 23.70 0.56
N THR A 3 -35.55 24.44 -0.19
CA THR A 3 -34.59 23.89 -1.16
C THR A 3 -33.38 23.36 -0.41
N THR A 4 -33.23 22.04 -0.38
CA THR A 4 -32.06 21.33 0.15
C THR A 4 -30.87 21.56 -0.80
N PRO A 5 -29.71 22.06 -0.32
CA PRO A 5 -28.53 22.16 -1.17
C PRO A 5 -27.92 20.76 -1.37
N THR A 6 -27.95 20.30 -2.62
CA THR A 6 -27.19 19.14 -3.11
C THR A 6 -25.72 19.30 -2.74
N PRO A 7 -25.08 18.35 -2.03
CA PRO A 7 -23.64 18.39 -1.87
C PRO A 7 -22.99 18.05 -3.23
N THR A 8 -22.47 19.09 -3.88
CA THR A 8 -21.59 18.96 -5.05
C THR A 8 -20.37 18.15 -4.63
N LEU A 9 -20.30 16.89 -5.08
CA LEU A 9 -19.07 16.09 -5.02
C LEU A 9 -18.07 16.72 -5.98
N VAL A 10 -17.17 17.53 -5.44
CA VAL A 10 -15.96 17.95 -6.14
C VAL A 10 -15.12 16.67 -6.31
N LEU A 11 -15.14 16.12 -7.52
CA LEU A 11 -14.19 15.10 -7.93
C LEU A 11 -12.80 15.75 -7.91
N ASP A 12 -11.96 15.34 -6.96
CA ASP A 12 -10.56 15.73 -6.91
C ASP A 12 -9.83 15.33 -8.22
N PRO A 13 -8.98 16.20 -8.79
CA PRO A 13 -8.33 15.98 -10.09
C PRO A 13 -7.18 14.96 -10.09
N ILE A 14 -7.14 14.00 -9.17
CA ILE A 14 -6.12 12.93 -9.14
C ILE A 14 -6.71 11.61 -9.69
N LEU A 15 -7.45 11.71 -10.79
CA LEU A 15 -7.85 10.54 -11.60
C LEU A 15 -7.09 10.49 -12.95
N SER A 16 -5.87 11.02 -13.01
CA SER A 16 -5.05 11.07 -14.22
C SER A 16 -3.88 10.08 -14.21
N ILE A 17 -4.09 8.86 -13.69
CA ILE A 17 -3.25 7.73 -14.08
C ILE A 17 -4.02 6.98 -15.16
N THR A 18 -3.85 7.46 -16.40
CA THR A 18 -4.28 6.78 -17.62
C THR A 18 -3.58 5.44 -17.73
N ILE A 19 -4.23 4.35 -17.31
CA ILE A 19 -3.90 3.02 -17.79
C ILE A 19 -4.72 2.81 -19.06
N ASN A 20 -4.11 3.13 -20.21
CA ASN A 20 -4.63 2.78 -21.51
C ASN A 20 -4.68 1.25 -21.64
N ASN A 21 -5.85 0.66 -21.43
CA ASN A 21 -6.18 -0.67 -21.95
C ASN A 21 -7.20 -0.46 -23.08
N ASN A 22 -6.69 -0.30 -24.29
CA ASN A 22 -7.48 -0.56 -25.49
C ASN A 22 -7.68 -2.06 -25.58
N GLU A 23 -8.92 -2.52 -25.49
CA GLU A 23 -9.43 -3.62 -26.32
C GLU A 23 -10.96 -3.58 -26.26
N ASP A 24 -11.56 -3.22 -27.40
CA ASP A 24 -13.00 -3.11 -27.63
C ASP A 24 -13.52 -4.41 -28.27
N GLN A 25 -14.78 -4.75 -27.92
CA GLN A 25 -15.70 -5.68 -28.61
C GLN A 25 -15.34 -7.19 -28.64
N THR A 26 -16.23 -8.19 -28.56
CA THR A 26 -17.70 -8.32 -28.65
C THR A 26 -18.13 -9.74 -28.19
N HIS A 27 -19.39 -9.87 -27.71
CA HIS A 27 -20.34 -11.00 -27.78
C HIS A 27 -19.98 -12.49 -27.53
N ALA A 28 -20.70 -13.03 -26.53
CA ALA A 28 -21.48 -14.29 -26.51
C ALA A 28 -20.83 -15.68 -26.53
N THR A 29 -21.35 -16.50 -25.58
CA THR A 29 -21.54 -17.97 -25.57
C THR A 29 -20.36 -18.88 -25.21
N GLY A 30 -20.59 -19.73 -24.18
CA GLY A 30 -20.02 -21.08 -24.12
C GLY A 30 -18.83 -21.30 -23.18
N GLU A 31 -19.10 -21.97 -22.05
CA GLU A 31 -18.25 -22.87 -21.27
C GLU A 31 -16.71 -22.86 -21.48
N LYS A 32 -15.96 -22.46 -20.45
CA LYS A 32 -15.05 -23.33 -19.66
C LYS A 32 -14.45 -22.52 -18.50
N LYS A 33 -14.55 -23.05 -17.28
CA LYS A 33 -13.92 -22.49 -16.08
C LYS A 33 -12.40 -22.63 -16.19
N GLU A 34 -11.74 -21.62 -16.75
CA GLU A 34 -10.29 -21.48 -16.61
C GLU A 34 -9.99 -20.96 -15.20
N LYS A 35 -9.32 -21.81 -14.42
CA LYS A 35 -8.89 -21.50 -13.06
C LYS A 35 -7.83 -20.40 -13.15
N ARG A 36 -8.24 -19.14 -12.98
CA ARG A 36 -7.32 -18.03 -12.70
C ARG A 36 -6.49 -18.42 -11.49
N LYS A 37 -5.21 -18.71 -11.71
CA LYS A 37 -4.25 -18.95 -10.65
C LYS A 37 -4.22 -17.68 -9.80
N LYS A 38 -4.69 -17.77 -8.56
CA LYS A 38 -4.45 -16.73 -7.56
C LYS A 38 -2.93 -16.54 -7.53
N GLY A 39 -2.46 -15.33 -7.80
CA GLY A 39 -1.07 -14.98 -7.55
C GLY A 39 -0.75 -15.24 -6.08
N PRO A 40 0.53 -15.51 -5.73
CA PRO A 40 0.92 -15.79 -4.36
C PRO A 40 0.39 -14.71 -3.41
N THR A 41 -0.22 -15.14 -2.31
CA THR A 41 -0.61 -14.25 -1.22
C THR A 41 0.67 -13.65 -0.65
N TYR A 42 0.90 -12.38 -0.96
CA TYR A 42 2.04 -11.61 -0.48
C TYR A 42 2.05 -11.61 1.05
N GLN A 43 3.16 -12.06 1.63
CA GLN A 43 3.32 -12.22 3.08
C GLN A 43 4.53 -11.39 3.51
N GLU A 44 4.32 -10.32 4.29
CA GLU A 44 5.34 -9.33 4.68
C GLU A 44 6.62 -9.94 5.30
N HIS A 45 6.54 -11.16 5.85
CA HIS A 45 7.70 -11.88 6.38
C HIS A 45 8.71 -12.29 5.31
N GLU A 46 8.30 -12.43 4.04
CA GLU A 46 9.17 -12.81 2.93
C GLU A 46 10.07 -11.64 2.53
N ASP A 47 9.54 -10.41 2.47
CA ASP A 47 10.36 -9.23 2.18
C ASP A 47 11.30 -8.90 3.34
N ALA A 48 10.85 -9.12 4.58
CA ALA A 48 11.72 -9.00 5.74
C ALA A 48 12.89 -10.00 5.67
N GLN A 49 12.64 -11.25 5.24
CA GLN A 49 13.69 -12.25 5.02
C GLN A 49 14.64 -11.88 3.86
N ILE A 50 14.12 -11.32 2.78
CA ILE A 50 14.91 -10.85 1.64
C ILE A 50 15.83 -9.69 2.09
N CYS A 51 15.31 -8.74 2.86
CA CYS A 51 16.09 -7.66 3.46
C CYS A 51 17.19 -8.19 4.40
N CYS A 52 16.88 -9.19 5.24
CA CYS A 52 17.86 -9.80 6.13
C CYS A 52 18.95 -10.58 5.37
N SER A 53 18.58 -11.33 4.33
CA SER A 53 19.54 -12.09 3.49
C SER A 53 20.48 -11.16 2.72
N TRP A 54 19.99 -10.01 2.24
CA TRP A 54 20.84 -9.04 1.53
C TRP A 54 21.92 -8.43 2.44
N ILE A 55 21.61 -8.23 3.72
CA ILE A 55 22.58 -7.76 4.73
C ILE A 55 23.60 -8.86 5.10
N GLU A 56 23.22 -10.14 5.00
CA GLU A 56 24.10 -11.25 5.33
C GLU A 56 25.10 -11.56 4.21
N VAL A 57 24.73 -11.34 2.95
CA VAL A 57 25.62 -11.48 1.77
C VAL A 57 26.69 -10.38 1.72
N SER A 58 26.45 -9.21 2.31
CA SER A 58 27.44 -8.12 2.38
C SER A 58 28.44 -8.25 3.53
N LYS A 59 28.29 -9.27 4.40
CA LYS A 59 29.31 -9.63 5.38
C LYS A 59 30.36 -10.49 4.71
N ASP A 60 31.51 -9.89 4.39
CA ASP A 60 32.65 -10.62 3.85
C ASP A 60 33.00 -11.84 4.71
N PRO A 61 33.10 -13.06 4.12
CA PRO A 61 33.62 -14.20 4.83
C PRO A 61 35.10 -13.94 5.09
N LYS A 62 35.49 -13.91 6.38
CA LYS A 62 36.89 -13.88 6.81
C LYS A 62 37.73 -14.82 5.94
N SER A 63 38.55 -14.25 5.07
CA SER A 63 39.47 -14.99 4.22
C SER A 63 40.49 -15.72 5.10
N GLY A 64 40.68 -17.01 4.82
CA GLY A 64 41.70 -17.84 5.45
C GLY A 64 43.12 -17.32 5.19
N PRO A 65 44.14 -17.86 5.87
CA PRO A 65 45.48 -17.29 5.89
C PRO A 65 46.18 -17.51 4.54
N ILE A 66 46.15 -16.49 3.68
CA ILE A 66 47.05 -16.40 2.52
C ILE A 66 48.40 -15.95 3.05
N LYS A 67 49.43 -16.78 2.84
CA LYS A 67 50.83 -16.47 3.16
C LYS A 67 51.24 -15.17 2.46
N GLN A 68 51.57 -14.14 3.25
CA GLN A 68 52.14 -12.88 2.79
C GLN A 68 53.58 -13.09 2.26
N PRO A 69 53.98 -12.46 1.14
CA PRO A 69 55.27 -11.81 1.08
C PRO A 69 55.10 -10.35 1.51
N ALA A 70 55.75 -10.03 2.63
CA ALA A 70 56.07 -8.70 3.16
C ALA A 70 55.35 -7.49 2.52
N GLN A 71 54.31 -7.01 3.20
CA GLN A 71 53.92 -5.60 3.12
C GLN A 71 53.79 -5.00 4.52
N THR A 72 54.49 -3.89 4.67
CA THR A 72 54.64 -3.06 5.86
C THR A 72 53.30 -2.67 6.49
N ARG A 73 53.24 -2.82 7.83
CA ARG A 73 52.14 -2.36 8.69
C ARG A 73 51.77 -0.89 8.40
N PRO A 74 50.50 -0.50 8.59
CA PRO A 74 50.20 0.75 9.23
C PRO A 74 49.60 0.50 10.61
N VAL A 75 50.35 1.03 11.57
CA VAL A 75 49.96 1.41 12.92
C VAL A 75 48.55 2.01 12.92
N THR A 76 47.70 1.53 13.84
CA THR A 76 46.46 2.17 14.24
C THR A 76 46.73 3.60 14.68
N ARG A 77 46.50 4.56 13.78
CA ARG A 77 46.19 5.94 14.15
C ARG A 77 44.77 6.20 13.66
N ARG A 78 43.92 6.67 14.57
CA ARG A 78 42.70 7.40 14.16
C ARG A 78 43.21 8.57 13.34
N VAL A 79 43.14 8.44 12.02
CA VAL A 79 43.54 9.51 11.11
C VAL A 79 42.42 10.54 11.13
N ASP A 80 42.75 11.75 11.57
CA ASP A 80 41.90 12.92 11.36
C ASP A 80 41.49 12.99 9.87
N PRO A 81 40.23 13.34 9.55
CA PRO A 81 39.69 13.33 8.18
C PRO A 81 40.44 14.21 7.16
N THR A 82 41.40 15.02 7.63
CA THR A 82 42.08 16.04 6.85
C THR A 82 43.04 15.46 5.78
N HIS A 83 43.50 14.21 5.90
CA HIS A 83 44.55 13.64 5.04
C HIS A 83 44.20 12.30 4.37
N LEU A 84 42.96 12.15 3.88
CA LEU A 84 42.61 11.07 2.94
C LEU A 84 43.05 11.43 1.52
N ASP A 85 43.61 10.47 0.79
CA ASP A 85 43.90 10.59 -0.65
C ASP A 85 42.60 10.95 -1.41
N PRO A 86 42.69 11.78 -2.47
CA PRO A 86 41.50 12.32 -3.14
C PRO A 86 40.53 11.24 -3.64
N GLU A 87 41.05 10.07 -4.01
CA GLU A 87 40.26 8.90 -4.42
C GLU A 87 39.45 8.30 -3.25
N ALA A 88 40.05 8.17 -2.06
CA ALA A 88 39.34 7.69 -0.87
C ALA A 88 38.27 8.69 -0.39
N LYS A 89 38.49 10.00 -0.58
CA LYS A 89 37.48 11.03 -0.29
C LYS A 89 36.29 10.95 -1.25
N ALA A 90 36.54 10.68 -2.54
CA ALA A 90 35.48 10.52 -3.54
C ALA A 90 34.59 9.30 -3.22
N PHE A 91 35.19 8.17 -2.87
CA PHE A 91 34.45 6.96 -2.48
C PHE A 91 33.53 7.18 -1.27
N VAL A 92 34.03 7.84 -0.22
CA VAL A 92 33.22 8.16 0.97
C VAL A 92 32.09 9.15 0.62
N GLN A 93 32.35 10.10 -0.27
CA GLN A 93 31.33 11.06 -0.72
C GLN A 93 30.23 10.39 -1.54
N GLU A 94 30.59 9.50 -2.45
CA GLU A 94 29.64 8.73 -3.27
C GLU A 94 28.76 7.84 -2.39
N ALA A 95 29.36 7.09 -1.46
CA ALA A 95 28.61 6.28 -0.49
C ALA A 95 27.65 7.12 0.37
N ASN A 96 28.06 8.33 0.77
CA ASN A 96 27.20 9.25 1.51
C ASN A 96 26.04 9.79 0.65
N GLN A 97 26.26 9.99 -0.65
CA GLN A 97 25.23 10.44 -1.58
C GLN A 97 24.20 9.33 -1.86
N GLU A 98 24.65 8.10 -2.08
CA GLU A 98 23.77 6.93 -2.21
C GLU A 98 22.94 6.70 -0.94
N ALA A 99 23.54 6.83 0.24
CA ALA A 99 22.83 6.73 1.51
C ALA A 99 21.73 7.81 1.65
N CYS A 100 22.01 9.03 1.17
CA CYS A 100 21.03 10.11 1.17
C CYS A 100 19.84 9.77 0.24
N ILE A 101 20.12 9.30 -0.97
CA ILE A 101 19.08 8.90 -1.95
C ILE A 101 18.21 7.78 -1.40
N MET A 102 18.82 6.76 -0.79
CA MET A 102 18.09 5.64 -0.20
C MET A 102 17.16 6.11 0.92
N LYS A 103 17.63 7.03 1.78
CA LYS A 103 16.83 7.60 2.85
C LYS A 103 15.63 8.38 2.31
N ASP A 104 15.82 9.20 1.27
CA ASP A 104 14.74 9.98 0.65
C ASP A 104 13.72 9.08 -0.04
N MET A 105 14.17 8.02 -0.71
CA MET A 105 13.28 7.03 -1.32
C MET A 105 12.45 6.31 -0.26
N ALA A 106 13.08 5.85 0.83
CA ALA A 106 12.40 5.20 1.95
C ALA A 106 11.37 6.13 2.60
N LEU A 107 11.71 7.41 2.81
CA LEU A 107 10.79 8.42 3.32
C LEU A 107 9.60 8.62 2.38
N SER A 108 9.85 8.72 1.07
CA SER A 108 8.81 8.87 0.06
C SER A 108 7.84 7.68 0.06
N GLN A 109 8.36 6.45 0.09
CA GLN A 109 7.53 5.24 0.19
C GLN A 109 6.71 5.20 1.48
N ALA A 110 7.31 5.53 2.62
CA ALA A 110 6.61 5.61 3.90
C ALA A 110 5.48 6.66 3.88
N ASN A 111 5.73 7.80 3.25
CA ASN A 111 4.73 8.86 3.07
C ASN A 111 3.58 8.40 2.14
N ILE A 112 3.88 7.74 1.03
CA ILE A 112 2.87 7.19 0.11
C ILE A 112 2.01 6.15 0.83
N ALA A 113 2.63 5.20 1.52
CA ALA A 113 1.91 4.16 2.27
C ALA A 113 1.00 4.77 3.35
N SER A 114 1.49 5.77 4.07
CA SER A 114 0.71 6.48 5.10
C SER A 114 -0.48 7.23 4.51
N GLN A 115 -0.29 7.88 3.36
CA GLN A 115 -1.36 8.58 2.66
C GLN A 115 -2.43 7.61 2.13
N LEU A 116 -2.02 6.49 1.51
CA LEU A 116 -2.95 5.47 1.04
C LEU A 116 -3.76 4.84 2.18
N LYS A 117 -3.10 4.56 3.31
CA LYS A 117 -3.77 4.06 4.52
C LYS A 117 -4.83 5.07 5.01
N ARG A 118 -4.48 6.36 5.04
CA ARG A 118 -5.42 7.43 5.43
C ARG A 118 -6.62 7.49 4.49
N GLN A 119 -6.40 7.44 3.18
CA GLN A 119 -7.48 7.45 2.18
C GLN A 119 -8.39 6.22 2.33
N ASN A 120 -7.82 5.03 2.44
CA ASN A 120 -8.59 3.80 2.66
C ASN A 120 -9.47 3.89 3.90
N ASN A 121 -8.95 4.44 5.01
CA ASN A 121 -9.74 4.66 6.22
C ASN A 121 -10.90 5.64 5.99
N ILE A 122 -10.68 6.73 5.24
CA ILE A 122 -11.73 7.70 4.91
C ILE A 122 -12.82 7.04 4.07
N TYR A 123 -12.45 6.28 3.04
CA TYR A 123 -13.42 5.57 2.21
C TYR A 123 -14.22 4.55 3.01
N GLN A 124 -13.58 3.77 3.88
CA GLN A 124 -14.27 2.84 4.76
C GLN A 124 -15.26 3.57 5.67
N SER A 125 -14.87 4.68 6.28
CA SER A 125 -15.76 5.49 7.11
C SER A 125 -16.95 6.01 6.32
N GLN A 126 -16.74 6.51 5.10
CA GLN A 126 -17.82 6.99 4.23
C GLN A 126 -18.78 5.87 3.85
N THR A 127 -18.26 4.70 3.46
CA THR A 127 -19.07 3.50 3.17
C THR A 127 -19.92 3.11 4.38
N GLN A 128 -19.32 3.09 5.57
CA GLN A 128 -20.04 2.79 6.80
C GLN A 128 -21.13 3.82 7.09
N THR A 129 -20.86 5.12 6.91
CA THR A 129 -21.86 6.18 7.08
C THR A 129 -23.03 6.00 6.12
N MET A 130 -22.76 5.75 4.83
CA MET A 130 -23.81 5.49 3.83
C MET A 130 -24.62 4.25 4.17
N GLN A 131 -23.98 3.16 4.58
CA GLN A 131 -24.66 1.94 5.00
C GLN A 131 -25.56 2.19 6.23
N THR A 132 -25.06 2.97 7.19
CA THR A 132 -25.81 3.31 8.41
C THR A 132 -27.03 4.17 8.08
N MET A 133 -26.88 5.16 7.21
CA MET A 133 -28.00 5.97 6.73
C MET A 133 -29.04 5.11 6.02
N ALA A 134 -28.62 4.28 5.06
CA ALA A 134 -29.52 3.38 4.35
C ALA A 134 -30.26 2.43 5.31
N ASN A 135 -29.56 1.83 6.27
CA ASN A 135 -30.16 0.97 7.29
C ASN A 135 -31.17 1.73 8.15
N THR A 136 -30.84 2.97 8.54
CA THR A 136 -31.72 3.84 9.34
C THR A 136 -33.02 4.13 8.58
N GLU A 137 -32.94 4.46 7.29
CA GLU A 137 -34.10 4.68 6.44
C GLU A 137 -34.98 3.43 6.32
N ILE A 138 -34.37 2.25 6.17
CA ILE A 138 -35.08 0.95 6.12
C ILE A 138 -35.80 0.67 7.45
N MET A 139 -35.12 0.89 8.58
CA MET A 139 -35.67 0.68 9.92
C MET A 139 -36.83 1.63 10.23
N ASN A 140 -36.78 2.86 9.73
CA ASN A 140 -37.76 3.91 10.04
C ASN A 140 -38.93 4.02 9.04
N LYS A 141 -38.91 3.28 7.93
CA LYS A 141 -39.98 3.30 6.93
C LYS A 141 -41.35 3.01 7.54
N ASP A 142 -42.36 3.85 7.31
CA ASP A 142 -43.73 3.49 7.70
C ASP A 142 -44.23 2.35 6.81
N LEU A 143 -44.76 1.31 7.45
CA LEU A 143 -45.35 0.14 6.78
C LEU A 143 -46.86 0.33 6.55
N SER A 144 -47.48 1.30 7.20
CA SER A 144 -48.91 1.57 7.06
C SER A 144 -49.24 2.06 5.64
N GLY A 145 -50.23 1.44 5.00
CA GLY A 145 -50.66 1.79 3.64
C GLY A 145 -49.83 1.21 2.49
N LEU A 146 -48.83 0.36 2.77
CA LEU A 146 -48.11 -0.42 1.75
C LEU A 146 -48.80 -1.77 1.49
N ASP A 147 -48.53 -2.39 0.34
CA ASP A 147 -48.99 -3.74 0.04
C ASP A 147 -48.31 -4.78 0.95
N GLU A 148 -48.99 -5.89 1.20
CA GLU A 148 -48.54 -6.95 2.12
C GLU A 148 -47.15 -7.50 1.76
N VAL A 149 -46.84 -7.63 0.46
CA VAL A 149 -45.56 -8.16 0.00
C VAL A 149 -44.42 -7.18 0.32
N THR A 150 -44.61 -5.89 0.05
CA THR A 150 -43.63 -4.86 0.39
C THR A 150 -43.45 -4.72 1.90
N GLN A 151 -44.52 -4.87 2.70
CA GLN A 151 -44.41 -4.89 4.15
C GLN A 151 -43.52 -6.03 4.66
N GLU A 152 -43.75 -7.25 4.16
CA GLU A 152 -42.94 -8.42 4.53
C GLU A 152 -41.48 -8.26 4.08
N PHE A 153 -41.22 -7.67 2.90
CA PHE A 153 -39.87 -7.35 2.46
C PHE A 153 -39.13 -6.44 3.46
N TYR A 154 -39.74 -5.35 3.89
CA TYR A 154 -39.12 -4.45 4.87
C TYR A 154 -38.96 -5.10 6.24
N ARG A 155 -39.91 -5.95 6.69
CA ARG A 155 -39.75 -6.72 7.93
C ARG A 155 -38.50 -7.60 7.89
N LEU A 156 -38.32 -8.37 6.82
CA LEU A 156 -37.16 -9.25 6.65
C LEU A 156 -35.85 -8.46 6.58
N GLN A 157 -35.83 -7.31 5.88
CA GLN A 157 -34.62 -6.47 5.84
C GLN A 157 -34.26 -5.92 7.22
N ARG A 158 -35.24 -5.47 8.02
CA ARG A 158 -35.00 -4.99 9.39
C ARG A 158 -34.42 -6.08 10.27
N GLU A 159 -34.97 -7.29 10.20
CA GLU A 159 -34.43 -8.43 10.93
C GLU A 159 -32.98 -8.71 10.53
N GLN A 160 -32.66 -8.69 9.24
CA GLN A 160 -31.30 -8.86 8.77
C GLN A 160 -30.34 -7.74 9.22
N ILE A 161 -30.81 -6.50 9.27
CA ILE A 161 -30.04 -5.37 9.81
C ILE A 161 -29.78 -5.57 11.30
N MET A 162 -30.79 -5.97 12.07
CA MET A 162 -30.67 -6.24 13.51
C MET A 162 -29.72 -7.38 13.85
N LEU A 163 -29.62 -8.40 12.98
CA LEU A 163 -28.64 -9.49 13.14
C LEU A 163 -27.19 -9.08 12.85
N LYS A 164 -26.98 -7.96 12.15
CA LYS A 164 -25.65 -7.46 11.76
C LYS A 164 -25.14 -6.33 12.66
N LEU A 165 -25.98 -5.83 13.57
CA LEU A 165 -25.64 -4.86 14.62
C LEU A 165 -24.95 -5.56 15.78
#